data_AF-A0A7V3LJ44-F1
#
_entry.id   AF-A0A7V3LJ44-F1
#
_cell.length_a   1.000
_cell.length_b   1.000
_cell.length_c   1.000
_cell.angle_alpha   90.00
_cell.angle_beta   90.00
_cell.angle_gamma   90.00
#
_symmetry.space_group_name_H-M   'P 1'
#
loop_
_entity.id
_entity.type
_entity.pdbx_description
1 polymer ?
#
loop_
_entity_poly.entity_id
_entity_poly.type
_entity_poly.pdbx_seq_one_letter_code
_entity_poly.pdbx_strand_id
1 'polypeptide(L)'
;MVIDVAHCIGCYNCFIACKDEHYGNDHRPYAAPQPLTGQTWMNVIEIQRGQFPKVKVDYVAIPCMHCENAPCVAAATDGAIYQREDGIVIIDPHKAKGQKELVSRCPYRVIFWNEDEQLPQKCTLCAHLLDAGWREPRCVEACPTGALVFGDLDDPGSAISELLASKPTEVLHPEFGLKEKVRYIGLPKSFIAGCVVLGDTDECAKGATVTLEEIDADGKSTGVRQTKLTDSFGDFEFEGLRANTRYKVTVSAPGYKDQVIETRTAVSVNLGDIVLAR
;
A
#
# COMPACT_ATOMS: atom_id res chain seq x y z
N MET A 1 -5.84 1.43 -12.12
CA MET A 1 -4.53 0.80 -11.84
C MET A 1 -4.61 0.03 -10.53
N VAL A 2 -4.02 -1.16 -10.46
CA VAL A 2 -3.87 -1.96 -9.24
C VAL A 2 -2.38 -2.06 -8.90
N ILE A 3 -2.05 -1.94 -7.61
CA ILE A 3 -0.70 -2.06 -7.06
C ILE A 3 -0.67 -3.26 -6.10
N ASP A 4 -0.01 -4.34 -6.48
CA ASP A 4 0.21 -5.53 -5.66
C ASP A 4 1.47 -5.34 -4.80
N VAL A 5 1.27 -4.93 -3.54
CA VAL A 5 2.35 -4.61 -2.61
C VAL A 5 3.19 -5.85 -2.29
N ALA A 6 2.57 -7.04 -2.29
CA ALA A 6 3.28 -8.30 -2.01
C ALA A 6 4.29 -8.68 -3.11
N HIS A 7 4.16 -8.10 -4.31
CA HIS A 7 5.09 -8.30 -5.42
C HIS A 7 6.11 -7.16 -5.57
N CYS A 8 5.99 -6.09 -4.78
CA CYS A 8 6.88 -4.95 -4.88
C CYS A 8 8.18 -5.20 -4.10
N ILE A 9 9.30 -5.22 -4.82
CA ILE A 9 10.64 -5.47 -4.24
C ILE A 9 11.44 -4.20 -3.93
N GLY A 10 10.83 -3.02 -4.08
CA GLY A 10 11.53 -1.76 -3.79
C GLY A 10 12.69 -1.45 -4.75
N CYS A 11 12.61 -1.84 -6.03
CA CYS A 11 13.67 -1.57 -7.02
C CYS A 11 13.70 -0.12 -7.55
N TYR A 12 12.66 0.68 -7.29
CA TYR A 12 12.50 2.07 -7.77
C TYR A 12 12.49 2.28 -9.29
N ASN A 13 12.43 1.22 -10.11
CA ASN A 13 12.30 1.36 -11.57
C ASN A 13 11.13 2.25 -11.99
N CYS A 14 9.99 2.15 -11.29
CA CYS A 14 8.81 2.96 -11.57
C CYS A 14 9.04 4.46 -11.33
N PHE A 15 9.82 4.82 -10.29
CA PHE A 15 10.23 6.19 -10.01
C PHE A 15 11.18 6.70 -11.09
N ILE A 16 12.20 5.90 -11.43
CA ILE A 16 13.21 6.26 -12.44
C ILE A 16 12.58 6.40 -13.82
N ALA A 17 11.70 5.48 -14.23
CA ALA A 17 11.01 5.54 -15.52
C ALA A 17 10.10 6.77 -15.64
N CYS A 18 9.46 7.18 -14.53
CA CYS A 18 8.69 8.43 -14.51
C CYS A 18 9.60 9.66 -14.66
N LYS A 19 10.78 9.64 -14.02
CA LYS A 19 11.79 10.68 -14.19
C LYS A 19 12.31 10.72 -15.63
N ASP A 20 12.69 9.58 -16.20
CA ASP A 20 13.18 9.47 -17.57
C ASP A 20 12.17 10.03 -18.58
N GLU A 21 10.88 9.71 -18.42
CA GLU A 21 9.84 10.18 -19.32
C GLU A 21 9.58 11.69 -19.21
N HIS A 22 9.68 12.29 -18.02
CA HIS A 22 9.21 13.66 -17.77
C HIS A 22 10.31 14.68 -17.44
N TYR A 23 11.50 14.26 -17.06
CA TYR A 23 12.62 15.17 -16.81
C TYR A 23 13.17 15.69 -18.13
N GLY A 24 13.16 17.01 -18.30
CA GLY A 24 13.64 17.67 -19.53
C GLY A 24 12.75 17.49 -20.76
N ASN A 25 11.67 16.71 -20.67
CA ASN A 25 10.74 16.47 -21.76
C ASN A 25 9.44 17.26 -21.55
N ASP A 26 9.09 18.09 -22.53
CA ASP A 26 7.85 18.86 -22.52
C ASP A 26 6.75 18.10 -23.28
N HIS A 27 5.69 17.74 -22.55
CA HIS A 27 4.54 16.99 -23.06
C HIS A 27 3.26 17.82 -23.01
N ARG A 28 3.34 19.15 -23.09
CA ARG A 28 2.13 19.98 -23.18
C ARG A 28 1.24 19.54 -24.36
N PRO A 29 -0.10 19.48 -24.17
CA PRO A 29 -0.85 20.06 -23.05
C PRO A 29 -0.97 19.16 -21.80
N TYR A 30 -0.35 17.98 -21.76
CA TYR A 30 -0.49 17.04 -20.65
C TYR A 30 0.35 17.40 -19.43
N ALA A 31 1.63 17.75 -19.64
CA ALA A 31 2.57 18.08 -18.58
C ALA A 31 3.70 18.96 -19.09
N ALA A 32 4.03 20.00 -18.32
CA ALA A 32 5.34 20.65 -18.44
C ALA A 32 6.46 19.72 -17.91
N PRO A 33 7.74 19.96 -18.26
CA PRO A 33 8.85 19.16 -17.76
C PRO A 33 8.87 19.07 -16.24
N GLN A 34 9.15 17.88 -15.73
CA GLN A 34 9.38 17.64 -14.31
C GLN A 34 10.80 18.09 -13.95
N PRO A 35 11.05 18.70 -12.78
CA PRO A 35 12.41 18.99 -12.33
C PRO A 35 13.15 17.70 -11.95
N LEU A 36 14.48 17.72 -12.01
CA LEU A 36 15.30 16.54 -11.70
C LEU A 36 15.06 16.04 -10.26
N THR A 37 15.01 16.96 -9.30
CA THR A 37 14.90 16.66 -7.87
C THR A 37 13.63 17.25 -7.24
N GLY A 38 13.27 16.78 -6.05
CA GLY A 38 12.20 17.37 -5.21
C GLY A 38 10.77 16.96 -5.55
N GLN A 39 10.52 16.46 -6.76
CA GLN A 39 9.22 15.92 -7.15
C GLN A 39 9.25 14.42 -7.37
N THR A 40 8.31 13.70 -6.74
CA THR A 40 8.16 12.24 -6.82
C THR A 40 6.76 11.90 -7.31
N TRP A 41 6.48 12.12 -8.60
CA TRP A 41 5.15 11.83 -9.19
C TRP A 41 4.76 10.35 -9.04
N MET A 42 5.75 9.46 -9.04
CA MET A 42 5.65 8.07 -8.64
C MET A 42 6.54 7.87 -7.40
N ASN A 43 5.98 7.97 -6.20
CA ASN A 43 6.74 7.76 -4.97
C ASN A 43 6.73 6.27 -4.59
N VAL A 44 7.74 5.80 -3.86
CA VAL A 44 7.74 4.47 -3.23
C VAL A 44 8.18 4.64 -1.79
N ILE A 45 7.28 4.32 -0.86
CA ILE A 45 7.58 4.37 0.58
C ILE A 45 7.95 2.98 1.08
N GLU A 46 8.94 2.94 1.96
CA GLU A 46 9.33 1.73 2.69
C GLU A 46 8.62 1.71 4.04
N ILE A 47 8.00 0.59 4.38
CA ILE A 47 7.31 0.38 5.66
C ILE A 47 7.94 -0.83 6.33
N GLN A 48 8.70 -0.59 7.38
CA GLN A 48 9.25 -1.64 8.24
C GLN A 48 8.29 -1.95 9.38
N ARG A 49 8.04 -3.24 9.62
CA ARG A 49 7.13 -3.76 10.65
C ARG A 49 7.81 -4.85 11.47
N GLY A 50 7.45 -4.94 12.75
CA GLY A 50 7.89 -6.00 13.66
C GLY A 50 9.11 -5.62 14.49
N GLN A 51 9.73 -6.63 15.11
CA GLN A 51 10.95 -6.49 15.91
C GLN A 51 11.83 -7.71 15.66
N PHE A 52 13.16 -7.51 15.67
CA PHE A 52 14.11 -8.61 15.48
C PHE A 52 13.79 -9.80 16.41
N PRO A 53 13.84 -11.06 15.93
CA PRO A 53 14.13 -11.47 14.54
C PRO A 53 12.92 -11.51 13.58
N LYS A 54 11.70 -11.21 14.04
CA LYS A 54 10.47 -11.25 13.20
C LYS A 54 10.19 -9.86 12.61
N VAL A 55 10.84 -9.55 11.50
CA VAL A 55 10.72 -8.28 10.79
C VAL A 55 10.15 -8.46 9.38
N LYS A 56 9.41 -7.47 8.91
CA LYS A 56 8.93 -7.37 7.52
C LYS A 56 9.23 -5.98 6.97
N VAL A 57 9.51 -5.94 5.68
CA VAL A 57 9.70 -4.69 4.93
C VAL A 57 8.80 -4.75 3.70
N ASP A 58 7.89 -3.79 3.59
CA ASP A 58 6.98 -3.66 2.46
C ASP A 58 7.27 -2.34 1.72
N TYR A 59 7.14 -2.36 0.40
CA TYR A 59 7.33 -1.19 -0.44
C TYR A 59 6.01 -0.80 -1.12
N VAL A 60 5.49 0.38 -0.78
CA VAL A 60 4.20 0.85 -1.31
C VAL A 60 4.43 1.97 -2.29
N ALA A 61 4.10 1.72 -3.56
CA ALA A 61 4.14 2.74 -4.60
C ALA A 61 2.92 3.68 -4.47
N ILE A 62 3.16 4.99 -4.46
CA ILE A 62 2.16 6.05 -4.25
C ILE A 62 2.23 7.04 -5.42
N PRO A 63 1.44 6.83 -6.49
CA PRO A 63 1.21 7.81 -7.54
C PRO A 63 0.04 8.74 -7.19
N CYS A 64 -0.43 9.56 -8.15
CA CYS A 64 -1.75 10.18 -8.01
C CYS A 64 -2.84 9.11 -8.00
N MET A 65 -3.83 9.25 -7.11
CA MET A 65 -4.94 8.29 -7.01
C MET A 65 -6.02 8.47 -8.10
N HIS A 66 -5.93 9.55 -8.89
CA HIS A 66 -6.90 9.93 -9.93
C HIS A 66 -8.36 9.76 -9.46
N CYS A 67 -8.65 10.27 -8.26
CA CYS A 67 -9.94 10.12 -7.58
C CYS A 67 -11.13 10.55 -8.44
N GLU A 68 -12.25 9.84 -8.35
CA GLU A 68 -13.52 10.26 -8.95
C GLU A 68 -14.00 11.58 -8.32
N ASN A 69 -14.00 11.66 -6.99
CA ASN A 69 -14.38 12.85 -6.24
C ASN A 69 -13.15 13.69 -5.89
N ALA A 70 -12.35 14.11 -6.87
CA ALA A 70 -11.06 14.77 -6.65
C ALA A 70 -11.19 16.19 -6.03
N PRO A 71 -10.70 16.42 -4.78
CA PRO A 71 -10.78 17.74 -4.15
C PRO A 71 -9.96 18.82 -4.88
N CYS A 72 -8.87 18.42 -5.55
CA CYS A 72 -8.07 19.33 -6.35
C CYS A 72 -8.79 19.81 -7.62
N VAL A 73 -9.67 19.00 -8.22
CA VAL A 73 -10.53 19.43 -9.33
C VAL A 73 -11.55 20.45 -8.83
N ALA A 74 -12.21 20.16 -7.70
CA ALA A 74 -13.21 21.07 -7.12
C ALA A 74 -12.62 22.42 -6.66
N ALA A 75 -11.34 22.45 -6.30
CA ALA A 75 -10.65 23.67 -5.85
C ALA A 75 -10.02 24.50 -6.98
N ALA A 76 -9.85 23.93 -8.17
CA ALA A 76 -9.20 24.61 -9.29
C ALA A 76 -10.11 25.66 -9.93
N THR A 77 -9.54 26.82 -10.27
CA THR A 77 -10.25 27.85 -11.04
C THR A 77 -10.03 27.63 -12.53
N ASP A 78 -10.93 28.13 -13.37
CA ASP A 78 -10.86 28.13 -14.84
C ASP A 78 -10.67 26.76 -15.52
N GLY A 79 -10.96 25.69 -14.79
CA GLY A 79 -10.72 24.31 -15.23
C GLY A 79 -9.23 23.97 -15.33
N ALA A 80 -8.39 24.56 -14.47
CA ALA A 80 -6.95 24.28 -14.42
C ALA A 80 -6.61 22.85 -14.00
N ILE A 81 -7.52 22.19 -13.29
CA ILE A 81 -7.49 20.75 -13.06
C ILE A 81 -8.84 20.20 -13.52
N TYR A 82 -8.83 19.16 -14.33
CA TYR A 82 -10.04 18.53 -14.85
C TYR A 82 -9.91 17.01 -14.84
N GLN A 83 -11.06 16.34 -14.83
CA GLN A 83 -11.14 14.89 -15.02
C GLN A 83 -11.57 14.61 -16.45
N ARG A 84 -10.81 13.75 -17.14
CA ARG A 84 -11.14 13.22 -18.46
C ARG A 84 -12.28 12.19 -18.37
N GLU A 85 -12.89 11.87 -19.51
CA GLU A 85 -13.94 10.84 -19.60
C GLU A 85 -13.45 9.46 -19.15
N ASP A 86 -12.19 9.13 -19.40
CA ASP A 86 -11.51 7.90 -18.94
C ASP A 86 -11.11 7.92 -17.45
N GLY A 87 -11.51 8.96 -16.71
CA GLY A 87 -11.23 9.11 -15.28
C GLY A 87 -9.86 9.70 -14.94
N ILE A 88 -8.98 9.93 -15.91
CA ILE A 88 -7.66 10.51 -15.64
C ILE A 88 -7.82 12.00 -15.27
N VAL A 89 -7.51 12.31 -14.01
CA VAL A 89 -7.36 13.71 -13.54
C VAL A 89 -6.07 14.34 -14.10
N ILE A 90 -6.15 15.46 -14.80
CA ILE A 90 -5.03 16.20 -15.41
C ILE A 90 -4.95 17.62 -14.85
N ILE A 91 -3.73 18.14 -14.70
CA ILE A 91 -3.48 19.57 -14.45
C ILE A 91 -3.08 20.18 -15.80
N ASP A 92 -3.83 21.17 -16.27
CA ASP A 92 -3.51 21.93 -17.47
C ASP A 92 -2.30 22.86 -17.18
N PRO A 93 -1.13 22.66 -17.82
CA PRO A 93 0.07 23.44 -17.53
C PRO A 93 -0.06 24.93 -17.81
N HIS A 94 -0.96 25.34 -18.71
CA HIS A 94 -1.15 26.75 -19.03
C HIS A 94 -2.06 27.43 -18.01
N LYS A 95 -3.20 26.81 -17.70
CA LYS A 95 -4.20 27.38 -16.79
C LYS A 95 -3.77 27.33 -15.32
N ALA A 96 -3.05 26.29 -14.92
CA ALA A 96 -2.64 26.10 -13.52
C ALA A 96 -1.44 26.98 -13.11
N LYS A 97 -0.85 27.71 -14.05
CA LYS A 97 0.29 28.59 -13.76
C LYS A 97 -0.09 29.65 -12.73
N GLY A 98 0.73 29.79 -11.68
CA GLY A 98 0.51 30.73 -10.57
C GLY A 98 -0.40 30.22 -9.45
N GLN A 99 -1.12 29.10 -9.64
CA GLN A 99 -2.08 28.55 -8.67
C GLN A 99 -1.40 27.66 -7.62
N LYS A 100 -0.52 28.24 -6.80
CA LYS A 100 0.30 27.52 -5.81
C LYS A 100 -0.53 26.83 -4.73
N GLU A 101 -1.71 27.35 -4.42
CA GLU A 101 -2.65 26.79 -3.45
C GLU A 101 -3.13 25.38 -3.80
N LEU A 102 -3.11 25.00 -5.08
CA LEU A 102 -3.55 23.67 -5.55
C LEU A 102 -2.71 22.52 -4.98
N VAL A 103 -1.46 22.79 -4.63
CA VAL A 103 -0.55 21.83 -3.97
C VAL A 103 -1.15 21.28 -2.68
N SER A 104 -1.81 22.15 -1.90
CA SER A 104 -2.38 21.80 -0.60
C SER A 104 -3.73 21.06 -0.69
N ARG A 105 -4.33 21.01 -1.88
CA ARG A 105 -5.68 20.46 -2.10
C ARG A 105 -5.71 18.96 -2.21
N CYS A 106 -4.56 18.31 -2.44
CA CYS A 106 -4.50 16.87 -2.50
C CYS A 106 -4.27 16.28 -1.10
N PRO A 107 -5.23 15.51 -0.54
CA PRO A 107 -5.04 14.91 0.79
C PRO A 107 -3.92 13.87 0.81
N TYR A 108 -3.60 13.26 -0.33
CA TYR A 108 -2.46 12.35 -0.50
C TYR A 108 -1.10 13.06 -0.66
N ARG A 109 -1.08 14.39 -0.78
CA ARG A 109 0.14 15.20 -0.95
C ARG A 109 1.00 14.80 -2.16
N VAL A 110 0.35 14.39 -3.26
CA VAL A 110 1.02 13.98 -4.51
C VAL A 110 1.03 15.07 -5.59
N ILE A 111 0.59 16.29 -5.25
CA ILE A 111 0.75 17.48 -6.08
C ILE A 111 1.94 18.26 -5.54
N PHE A 112 2.87 18.61 -6.42
CA PHE A 112 4.11 19.32 -6.12
C PHE A 112 4.08 20.69 -6.80
N TRP A 113 4.80 21.67 -6.24
CA TRP A 113 5.04 22.93 -6.92
C TRP A 113 6.31 22.84 -7.76
N ASN A 114 6.26 23.27 -9.02
CA ASN A 114 7.43 23.49 -9.85
C ASN A 114 7.83 24.97 -9.78
N GLU A 115 9.01 25.26 -9.22
CA GLU A 115 9.50 26.63 -9.10
C GLU A 115 9.98 27.22 -10.43
N ASP A 116 10.44 26.42 -11.39
CA ASP A 116 10.90 26.92 -12.69
C ASP A 116 9.70 27.24 -13.60
N GLU A 117 8.72 26.33 -13.62
CA GLU A 117 7.53 26.47 -14.45
C GLU A 117 6.42 27.32 -13.81
N GLN A 118 6.55 27.60 -12.50
CA GLN A 118 5.57 28.32 -11.68
C GLN A 118 4.16 27.69 -11.76
N LEU A 119 4.06 26.37 -11.66
CA LEU A 119 2.80 25.63 -11.75
C LEU A 119 2.79 24.35 -10.90
N PRO A 120 1.61 23.86 -10.47
CA PRO A 120 1.50 22.60 -9.76
C PRO A 120 1.62 21.40 -10.71
N GLN A 121 2.34 20.37 -10.30
CA GLN A 121 2.61 19.16 -11.09
C GLN A 121 2.34 17.89 -10.29
N LYS A 122 1.96 16.82 -10.98
CA LYS A 122 1.74 15.49 -10.41
C LYS A 122 1.77 14.44 -11.53
N CYS A 123 1.64 13.17 -11.15
CA CYS A 123 1.40 12.09 -12.10
C CYS A 123 0.23 12.40 -13.05
N THR A 124 0.45 12.19 -14.35
CA THR A 124 -0.53 12.31 -15.43
C THR A 124 -1.01 10.96 -15.95
N LEU A 125 -0.61 9.87 -15.27
CA LEU A 125 -0.79 8.50 -15.72
C LEU A 125 -0.23 8.25 -17.14
N CYS A 126 0.79 9.03 -17.52
CA CYS A 126 1.36 9.06 -18.86
C CYS A 126 0.29 9.19 -19.96
N ALA A 127 -0.75 10.00 -19.74
CA ALA A 127 -1.86 10.18 -20.66
C ALA A 127 -1.42 10.53 -22.09
N HIS A 128 -0.30 11.24 -22.25
CA HIS A 128 0.29 11.54 -23.56
C HIS A 128 0.71 10.29 -24.35
N LEU A 129 1.17 9.24 -23.65
CA LEU A 129 1.50 7.95 -24.27
C LEU A 129 0.25 7.12 -24.56
N LEU A 130 -0.70 7.10 -23.63
CA LEU A 130 -1.96 6.38 -23.80
C LEU A 130 -2.72 6.91 -25.04
N ASP A 131 -2.79 8.23 -25.18
CA ASP A 131 -3.40 8.88 -26.35
C ASP A 131 -2.61 8.63 -27.65
N ALA A 132 -1.31 8.34 -27.55
CA ALA A 132 -0.47 7.92 -28.66
C ALA A 132 -0.57 6.40 -28.97
N GLY A 133 -1.47 5.67 -28.31
CA GLY A 133 -1.73 4.26 -28.55
C GLY A 133 -0.85 3.29 -27.76
N TRP A 134 -0.11 3.77 -26.76
CA TRP A 134 0.60 2.89 -25.83
C TRP A 134 -0.38 2.16 -24.93
N ARG A 135 -0.04 0.91 -24.59
CA ARG A 135 -0.91 0.05 -23.77
C ARG A 135 -0.89 0.41 -22.29
N GLU A 136 0.20 0.98 -21.79
CA GLU A 136 0.40 1.23 -20.37
C GLU A 136 1.36 2.39 -20.07
N PRO A 137 1.29 3.00 -18.87
CA PRO A 137 2.24 3.98 -18.39
C PRO A 137 3.65 3.41 -18.16
N ARG A 138 4.67 4.27 -18.20
CA ARG A 138 6.09 3.89 -18.02
C ARG A 138 6.39 3.15 -16.72
N CYS A 139 5.71 3.51 -15.64
CA CYS A 139 5.92 2.85 -14.35
C CYS A 139 5.49 1.38 -14.36
N VAL A 140 4.49 1.03 -15.17
CA VAL A 140 3.97 -0.33 -15.34
C VAL A 140 4.90 -1.12 -16.24
N GLU A 141 5.23 -0.56 -17.41
CA GLU A 141 6.17 -1.13 -18.38
C GLU A 141 7.54 -1.48 -17.74
N ALA A 142 8.04 -0.60 -16.87
CA ALA A 142 9.33 -0.77 -16.21
C ALA A 142 9.32 -1.74 -15.01
N CYS A 143 8.15 -2.25 -14.60
CA CYS A 143 8.03 -3.07 -13.39
C CYS A 143 8.49 -4.52 -13.63
N PRO A 144 9.63 -4.96 -13.05
CA PRO A 144 10.15 -6.29 -13.34
C PRO A 144 9.35 -7.43 -12.68
N THR A 145 8.53 -7.11 -11.68
CA THR A 145 7.78 -8.10 -10.90
C THR A 145 6.28 -8.13 -11.22
N GLY A 146 5.80 -7.24 -12.10
CA GLY A 146 4.37 -7.11 -12.37
C GLY A 146 3.55 -6.58 -11.17
N ALA A 147 4.19 -5.90 -10.21
CA ALA A 147 3.52 -5.32 -9.06
C ALA A 147 2.55 -4.17 -9.43
N LEU A 148 2.76 -3.53 -10.57
CA LEU A 148 1.90 -2.47 -11.09
C LEU A 148 1.11 -3.03 -12.27
N VAL A 149 -0.22 -2.93 -12.21
CA VAL A 149 -1.11 -3.41 -13.28
C VAL A 149 -2.02 -2.26 -13.72
N PHE A 150 -1.94 -1.92 -14.99
CA PHE A 150 -2.78 -0.90 -15.61
C PHE A 150 -3.79 -1.54 -16.57
N GLY A 151 -4.93 -0.88 -16.73
CA GLY A 151 -6.01 -1.33 -17.59
C GLY A 151 -7.29 -0.53 -17.35
N ASP A 152 -8.25 -0.75 -18.23
CA ASP A 152 -9.59 -0.19 -18.14
C ASP A 152 -10.40 -0.94 -17.07
N LEU A 153 -10.96 -0.19 -16.12
CA LEU A 153 -11.79 -0.72 -15.04
C LEU A 153 -13.21 -1.06 -15.49
N ASP A 154 -13.65 -0.50 -16.61
CA ASP A 154 -14.99 -0.68 -17.16
C ASP A 154 -15.05 -1.86 -18.15
N ASP A 155 -13.89 -2.34 -18.63
CA ASP A 155 -13.76 -3.56 -19.42
C ASP A 155 -13.63 -4.80 -18.53
N PRO A 156 -14.63 -5.71 -18.46
CA PRO A 156 -14.56 -6.91 -17.64
C PRO A 156 -13.49 -7.91 -18.09
N GLY A 157 -13.05 -7.85 -19.35
CA GLY A 157 -12.01 -8.71 -19.92
C GLY A 157 -10.59 -8.18 -19.71
N SER A 158 -10.43 -7.03 -19.06
CA SER A 158 -9.12 -6.45 -18.79
C SER A 158 -8.40 -7.19 -17.66
N ALA A 159 -7.07 -7.24 -17.74
CA ALA A 159 -6.25 -7.87 -16.69
C ALA A 159 -6.49 -7.25 -15.30
N ILE A 160 -6.86 -5.97 -15.24
CA ILE A 160 -7.18 -5.29 -14.00
C ILE A 160 -8.53 -5.74 -13.43
N SER A 161 -9.56 -5.94 -14.27
CA SER A 161 -10.88 -6.42 -13.85
C SER A 161 -10.82 -7.86 -13.33
N GLU A 162 -10.06 -8.73 -14.01
CA GLU A 162 -9.80 -10.08 -13.53
C GLU A 162 -9.06 -10.09 -12.19
N LEU A 163 -8.08 -9.20 -12.03
CA LEU A 163 -7.33 -9.06 -10.79
C LEU A 163 -8.20 -8.55 -9.64
N LEU A 164 -9.08 -7.57 -9.90
CA LEU A 164 -10.05 -7.05 -8.94
C LEU A 164 -11.09 -8.10 -8.53
N ALA A 165 -11.46 -9.00 -9.44
CA ALA A 165 -12.38 -10.10 -9.15
C ALA A 165 -11.72 -11.25 -8.36
N SER A 166 -10.43 -11.48 -8.57
CA SER A 166 -9.71 -12.63 -7.98
C SER A 166 -9.09 -12.36 -6.61
N LYS A 167 -8.77 -11.10 -6.29
CA LYS A 167 -8.11 -10.74 -5.03
C LYS A 167 -8.84 -9.58 -4.32
N PRO A 168 -8.93 -9.60 -2.98
CA PRO A 168 -9.45 -8.47 -2.23
C PRO A 168 -8.53 -7.26 -2.44
N THR A 169 -9.14 -6.13 -2.77
CA THR A 169 -8.42 -4.88 -3.00
C THR A 169 -8.93 -3.76 -2.12
N GLU A 170 -8.02 -2.92 -1.68
CA GLU A 170 -8.29 -1.78 -0.80
C GLU A 170 -7.81 -0.47 -1.44
N VAL A 171 -8.11 0.64 -0.79
CA VAL A 171 -7.66 1.97 -1.18
C VAL A 171 -6.76 2.53 -0.09
N LEU A 172 -5.87 3.45 -0.46
CA LEU A 172 -5.10 4.18 0.53
C LEU A 172 -6.01 5.24 1.18
N HIS A 173 -6.05 5.29 2.51
CA HIS A 173 -6.89 6.21 3.29
C HIS A 173 -8.39 6.15 2.92
N PRO A 174 -9.08 5.00 3.13
CA PRO A 174 -10.51 4.86 2.82
C PRO A 174 -11.40 5.90 3.51
N GLU A 175 -10.95 6.48 4.64
CA GLU A 175 -11.62 7.54 5.36
C GLU A 175 -11.83 8.83 4.55
N PHE A 176 -11.09 9.04 3.46
CA PHE A 176 -11.28 10.20 2.58
C PHE A 176 -12.51 10.06 1.67
N GLY A 177 -12.96 8.83 1.37
CA GLY A 177 -14.16 8.58 0.59
C GLY A 177 -14.13 9.17 -0.83
N LEU A 178 -12.96 9.25 -1.47
CA LEU A 178 -12.78 9.97 -2.74
C LEU A 178 -12.96 9.09 -3.99
N LYS A 179 -13.24 7.79 -3.79
CA LYS A 179 -13.39 6.79 -4.85
C LYS A 179 -12.16 6.78 -5.77
N GLU A 180 -11.05 6.29 -5.22
CA GLU A 180 -9.75 6.22 -5.86
C GLU A 180 -9.77 5.22 -7.04
N LYS A 181 -9.19 5.60 -8.18
CA LYS A 181 -9.02 4.70 -9.34
C LYS A 181 -7.74 3.86 -9.24
N VAL A 182 -6.90 4.15 -8.25
CA VAL A 182 -5.75 3.33 -7.85
C VAL A 182 -6.13 2.47 -6.67
N ARG A 183 -5.97 1.16 -6.83
CA ARG A 183 -6.31 0.13 -5.82
C ARG A 183 -5.04 -0.60 -5.39
N TYR A 184 -5.06 -1.16 -4.19
CA TYR A 184 -3.93 -1.88 -3.61
C TYR A 184 -4.32 -3.30 -3.22
N ILE A 185 -3.37 -4.22 -3.35
CA ILE A 185 -3.46 -5.58 -2.81
C ILE A 185 -2.39 -5.70 -1.73
N GLY A 186 -2.79 -6.17 -0.55
CA GLY A 186 -1.87 -6.46 0.54
C GLY A 186 -1.23 -5.22 1.15
N LEU A 187 -2.00 -4.15 1.39
CA LEU A 187 -1.46 -3.02 2.16
C LEU A 187 -0.96 -3.52 3.52
N PRO A 188 0.22 -3.07 3.98
CA PRO A 188 0.82 -3.56 5.21
C PRO A 188 -0.04 -3.19 6.42
N LYS A 189 -0.37 -4.20 7.23
CA LYS A 189 -1.19 -4.08 8.46
C LYS A 189 -0.40 -4.55 9.66
N SER A 190 -0.96 -4.50 10.87
CA SER A 190 -0.21 -5.04 12.02
C SER A 190 -0.19 -6.57 11.96
N PHE A 191 0.90 -7.19 12.40
CA PHE A 191 0.96 -8.63 12.63
C PHE A 191 1.39 -8.96 14.06
N ILE A 192 1.07 -10.17 14.52
CA ILE A 192 1.63 -10.77 15.73
C ILE A 192 2.32 -12.07 15.33
N ALA A 193 3.58 -12.24 15.72
CA ALA A 193 4.36 -13.43 15.47
C ALA A 193 5.09 -13.88 16.74
N GLY A 194 5.58 -15.12 16.73
CA GLY A 194 6.42 -15.68 17.80
C GLY A 194 6.91 -17.06 17.41
N CYS A 195 7.78 -17.62 18.25
CA CYS A 195 8.27 -18.99 18.13
C CYS A 195 7.83 -19.79 19.35
N VAL A 196 7.46 -21.05 19.19
CA VAL A 196 7.10 -21.95 20.28
C VAL A 196 8.17 -23.02 20.44
N VAL A 197 8.64 -23.21 21.68
CA VAL A 197 9.72 -24.13 22.02
C VAL A 197 9.26 -25.10 23.10
N LEU A 198 9.59 -26.37 22.96
CA LEU A 198 9.34 -27.40 23.98
C LEU A 198 10.44 -27.34 25.04
N GLY A 199 10.09 -26.95 26.27
CA GLY A 199 11.09 -26.63 27.30
C GLY A 199 11.85 -27.82 27.88
N ASP A 200 11.42 -29.06 27.64
CA ASP A 200 12.11 -30.28 28.07
C ASP A 200 13.12 -30.80 27.03
N THR A 201 12.91 -30.55 25.74
CA THR A 201 13.81 -30.97 24.67
C THR A 201 14.63 -29.83 24.06
N ASP A 202 14.28 -28.58 24.34
CA ASP A 202 14.85 -27.39 23.69
C ASP A 202 14.67 -27.41 22.16
N GLU A 203 13.57 -28.02 21.70
CA GLU A 203 13.24 -28.14 20.27
C GLU A 203 12.09 -27.21 19.87
N CYS A 204 12.12 -26.74 18.62
CA CYS A 204 11.00 -26.03 18.00
C CYS A 204 9.73 -26.90 18.00
N ALA A 205 8.66 -26.37 18.57
CA ALA A 205 7.39 -27.08 18.71
C ALA A 205 6.61 -27.03 17.39
N LYS A 206 6.88 -27.95 16.45
CA LYS A 206 6.10 -28.07 15.21
C LYS A 206 4.68 -28.56 15.48
N GLY A 207 3.67 -27.88 14.92
CA GLY A 207 2.28 -28.28 15.05
C GLY A 207 1.63 -27.92 16.39
N ALA A 208 2.27 -27.07 17.21
CA ALA A 208 1.62 -26.45 18.35
C ALA A 208 0.45 -25.58 17.86
N THR A 209 -0.67 -25.65 18.58
CA THR A 209 -1.86 -24.86 18.25
C THR A 209 -1.73 -23.49 18.86
N VAL A 210 -1.77 -22.45 18.03
CA VAL A 210 -1.79 -21.06 18.47
C VAL A 210 -3.14 -20.46 18.11
N THR A 211 -3.85 -19.98 19.12
CA THR A 211 -5.11 -19.26 18.98
C THR A 211 -4.90 -17.79 19.29
N LEU A 212 -5.22 -16.93 18.32
CA LEU A 212 -5.35 -15.50 18.51
C LEU A 212 -6.82 -15.14 18.72
N GLU A 213 -7.12 -14.41 19.77
CA GLU A 213 -8.45 -13.90 20.07
C GLU A 213 -8.39 -12.40 20.32
N GLU A 214 -9.25 -11.63 19.67
CA GLU A 214 -9.36 -10.22 19.92
C GLU A 214 -10.17 -9.96 21.19
N ILE A 215 -9.71 -9.04 22.04
CA ILE A 215 -10.30 -8.75 23.34
C ILE A 215 -10.60 -7.27 23.53
N ASP A 216 -11.61 -6.97 24.34
CA ASP A 216 -12.00 -5.62 24.72
C ASP A 216 -11.13 -5.04 25.87
N ALA A 217 -11.54 -3.87 26.41
CA ALA A 217 -10.86 -3.23 27.52
C ALA A 217 -10.91 -4.06 28.82
N ASP A 218 -11.94 -4.89 29.00
CA ASP A 218 -12.15 -5.75 30.16
C ASP A 218 -11.53 -7.15 29.98
N GLY A 219 -10.89 -7.40 28.82
CA GLY A 219 -10.28 -8.70 28.49
C GLY A 219 -11.27 -9.75 27.98
N LYS A 220 -12.50 -9.36 27.63
CA LYS A 220 -13.51 -10.27 27.08
C LYS A 220 -13.37 -10.38 25.56
N SER A 221 -13.69 -11.56 25.04
CA SER A 221 -13.72 -11.83 23.61
C SER A 221 -14.62 -10.85 22.87
N THR A 222 -14.14 -10.33 21.74
CA THR A 222 -14.99 -9.61 20.78
C THR A 222 -15.61 -10.55 19.73
N GLY A 223 -15.29 -11.85 19.79
CA GLY A 223 -15.75 -12.87 18.84
C GLY A 223 -14.84 -13.04 17.61
N VAL A 224 -13.85 -12.17 17.41
CA VAL A 224 -12.83 -12.33 16.37
C VAL A 224 -11.76 -13.30 16.86
N ARG A 225 -11.66 -14.48 16.22
CA ARG A 225 -10.72 -15.54 16.58
C ARG A 225 -10.07 -16.15 15.35
N GLN A 226 -8.77 -16.40 15.44
CA GLN A 226 -8.00 -17.12 14.42
C GLN A 226 -7.19 -18.23 15.10
N THR A 227 -7.01 -19.35 14.42
CA THR A 227 -6.18 -20.45 14.92
C THR A 227 -5.24 -20.93 13.81
N LYS A 228 -3.98 -21.12 14.16
CA LYS A 228 -2.94 -21.63 13.27
C LYS A 228 -2.11 -22.69 13.99
N LEU A 229 -1.42 -23.50 13.20
CA LEU A 229 -0.40 -24.41 13.69
C LEU A 229 0.96 -23.76 13.46
N THR A 230 1.88 -23.95 14.39
CA THR A 230 3.28 -23.59 14.19
C THR A 230 3.92 -24.44 13.10
N ASP A 231 4.85 -23.85 12.37
CA ASP A 231 5.60 -24.52 11.32
C ASP A 231 6.78 -25.36 11.87
N SER A 232 7.68 -25.81 11.00
CA SER A 232 8.86 -26.60 11.41
C SER A 232 9.88 -25.84 12.25
N PHE A 233 9.85 -24.52 12.25
CA PHE A 233 10.68 -23.67 13.10
C PHE A 233 9.98 -23.30 14.41
N GLY A 234 8.78 -23.86 14.67
CA GLY A 234 7.98 -23.46 15.82
C GLY A 234 7.33 -22.09 15.63
N ASP A 235 7.46 -21.49 14.44
CA ASP A 235 6.99 -20.14 14.18
C ASP A 235 5.49 -20.11 13.90
N PHE A 236 4.85 -19.03 14.35
CA PHE A 236 3.52 -18.66 13.93
C PHE A 236 3.44 -17.18 13.60
N GLU A 237 2.46 -16.81 12.78
CA GLU A 237 2.18 -15.41 12.44
C GLU A 237 0.69 -15.22 12.16
N PHE A 238 0.12 -14.15 12.71
CA PHE A 238 -1.18 -13.61 12.35
C PHE A 238 -1.00 -12.23 11.73
N GLU A 239 -1.22 -12.13 10.42
CA GLU A 239 -1.10 -10.93 9.61
C GLU A 239 -2.46 -10.26 9.41
N GLY A 240 -2.50 -8.96 9.04
CA GLY A 240 -3.75 -8.28 8.73
C GLY A 240 -4.56 -7.81 9.95
N LEU A 241 -3.90 -7.68 11.11
CA LEU A 241 -4.56 -7.31 12.37
C LEU A 241 -4.88 -5.82 12.42
N ARG A 242 -5.94 -5.49 13.17
CA ARG A 242 -6.36 -4.11 13.39
C ARG A 242 -5.30 -3.39 14.21
N ALA A 243 -5.03 -2.13 13.88
CA ALA A 243 -4.09 -1.31 14.62
C ALA A 243 -4.67 -0.92 16.00
N ASN A 244 -3.79 -0.79 17.00
CA ASN A 244 -4.13 -0.37 18.36
C ASN A 244 -5.15 -1.26 19.09
N THR A 245 -5.30 -2.52 18.67
CA THR A 245 -6.26 -3.49 19.20
C THR A 245 -5.59 -4.48 20.16
N ARG A 246 -6.30 -4.90 21.21
CA ARG A 246 -5.80 -5.89 22.17
C ARG A 246 -6.12 -7.31 21.70
N TYR A 247 -5.19 -8.21 21.93
CA TYR A 247 -5.30 -9.61 21.58
C TYR A 247 -4.81 -10.49 22.73
N LYS A 248 -5.40 -11.66 22.83
CA LYS A 248 -4.98 -12.77 23.70
C LYS A 248 -4.52 -13.90 22.80
N VAL A 249 -3.28 -14.35 22.99
CA VAL A 249 -2.65 -15.46 22.28
C VAL A 249 -2.57 -16.64 23.21
N THR A 250 -3.21 -17.74 22.86
CA THR A 250 -3.15 -19.00 23.60
C THR A 250 -2.37 -20.03 22.79
N VAL A 251 -1.34 -20.61 23.39
CA VAL A 251 -0.47 -21.62 22.77
C VAL A 251 -0.64 -22.94 23.51
N SER A 252 -0.89 -24.01 22.76
CA SER A 252 -1.14 -25.35 23.28
C SER A 252 -0.35 -26.40 22.49
N ALA A 253 0.26 -27.36 23.20
CA ALA A 253 0.89 -28.52 22.60
C ALA A 253 0.58 -29.79 23.42
N PRO A 254 0.43 -30.97 22.79
CA PRO A 254 0.11 -32.20 23.50
C PRO A 254 1.14 -32.54 24.59
N GLY A 255 0.69 -32.70 25.84
CA GLY A 255 1.56 -33.03 26.97
C GLY A 255 2.26 -31.82 27.62
N TYR A 256 1.92 -30.60 27.22
CA TYR A 256 2.43 -29.36 27.80
C TYR A 256 1.29 -28.49 28.33
N LYS A 257 1.62 -27.63 29.30
CA LYS A 257 0.72 -26.61 29.82
C LYS A 257 0.55 -25.50 28.81
N ASP A 258 -0.69 -25.07 28.64
CA ASP A 258 -1.03 -23.93 27.79
C ASP A 258 -0.37 -22.65 28.31
N GLN A 259 0.11 -21.83 27.39
CA GLN A 259 0.58 -20.46 27.66
C GLN A 259 -0.44 -19.45 27.14
N VAL A 260 -0.66 -18.38 27.88
CA VAL A 260 -1.55 -17.29 27.49
C VAL A 260 -0.82 -15.95 27.60
N ILE A 261 -0.79 -15.21 26.50
CA ILE A 261 -0.10 -13.92 26.40
C ILE A 261 -1.08 -12.88 25.88
N GLU A 262 -1.24 -11.78 26.61
CA GLU A 262 -1.95 -10.62 26.10
C GLU A 262 -0.99 -9.63 25.46
N THR A 263 -1.40 -9.05 24.34
CA THR A 263 -0.61 -8.05 23.61
C THR A 263 -1.50 -7.03 22.91
N ARG A 264 -0.88 -5.98 22.37
CA ARG A 264 -1.57 -4.92 21.64
C ARG A 264 -0.81 -4.54 20.37
N THR A 265 -1.53 -4.44 19.27
CA THR A 265 -1.00 -4.10 17.93
C THR A 265 -0.82 -2.59 17.72
N ALA A 266 -0.22 -1.88 18.69
CA ALA A 266 0.20 -0.49 18.47
C ALA A 266 1.29 -0.39 17.37
N VAL A 267 2.10 -1.44 17.28
CA VAL A 267 2.98 -1.81 16.17
C VAL A 267 2.75 -3.30 15.87
N SER A 268 3.37 -3.83 14.82
CA SER A 268 3.46 -5.30 14.71
C SER A 268 4.32 -5.85 15.83
N VAL A 269 3.97 -7.01 16.39
CA VAL A 269 4.57 -7.53 17.64
C VAL A 269 5.22 -8.89 17.40
N ASN A 270 6.49 -8.99 17.77
CA ASN A 270 7.16 -10.25 18.03
C ASN A 270 7.03 -10.62 19.51
N LEU A 271 6.37 -11.74 19.83
CA LEU A 271 6.23 -12.26 21.19
C LEU A 271 7.50 -12.96 21.70
N GLY A 272 8.51 -13.16 20.84
CA GLY A 272 9.72 -13.90 21.15
C GLY A 272 9.47 -15.40 21.25
N ASP A 273 10.31 -16.07 22.02
CA ASP A 273 10.23 -17.50 22.24
C ASP A 273 9.25 -17.80 23.39
N ILE A 274 8.24 -18.61 23.09
CA ILE A 274 7.22 -19.07 24.02
C ILE A 274 7.58 -20.50 24.42
N VAL A 275 8.19 -20.64 25.59
CA VAL A 275 8.65 -21.93 26.11
C VAL A 275 7.50 -22.63 26.84
N LEU A 276 7.13 -23.83 26.36
CA LEU A 276 6.11 -24.67 26.96
C LEU A 276 6.71 -25.63 27.99
N ALA A 277 6.10 -25.69 29.18
CA ALA A 277 6.49 -26.62 30.24
C ALA A 277 5.46 -27.75 30.39
N ARG A 278 5.89 -28.92 30.86
CA ARG A 278 4.98 -30.03 31.21
C ARG A 278 4.13 -29.73 32.44
#